data_AF-A0A412IQR9-F1
#
_entry.id   AF-A0A412IQR9-F1
#
_cell.length_a   1.000
_cell.length_b   1.000
_cell.length_c   1.000
_cell.angle_alpha   90.00
_cell.angle_beta   90.00
_cell.angle_gamma   90.00
#
_symmetry.space_group_name_H-M   'P 1'
#
loop_
_entity.id
_entity.type
_entity.pdbx_description
1 polymer ?
#
loop_
_entity_poly.entity_id
_entity_poly.type
_entity_poly.pdbx_seq_one_letter_code
_entity_poly.pdbx_strand_id
1 'polypeptide(L)'
;MDKLIIYLICINILGAVLDGVTAAKRRRTSHKALSVLLGIIAIAGGAPGMIIAFALCDRTASKTNMMLRVFTVCVCVIELAVFMTWKLRPVGKWSFAFWDVFVEYRWTLWFVAAVSVVTFVMFGIDKYRAVKGGYRIPIAVLLGMAFAGGSIGALLGMVVFRHKIRKNYFSVGVPLILVMQVVLLMCVVNLL
;
A
#
# COMPACT_ATOMS: atom_id res chain seq x y z
N MET A 1 20.74 18.42 -16.19
CA MET A 1 19.78 17.63 -15.40
C MET A 1 20.03 17.90 -13.93
N ASP A 2 18.98 18.19 -13.17
CA ASP A 2 19.09 18.43 -11.72
C ASP A 2 19.66 17.20 -11.01
N LYS A 3 20.53 17.42 -10.02
CA LYS A 3 21.15 16.35 -9.22
C LYS A 3 20.11 15.39 -8.63
N LEU A 4 18.92 15.91 -8.29
CA LEU A 4 17.77 15.14 -7.80
C LEU A 4 17.20 14.18 -8.86
N ILE A 5 17.07 14.62 -10.11
CA ILE A 5 16.54 13.79 -11.21
C ILE A 5 17.51 12.63 -11.49
N ILE A 6 18.81 12.92 -11.53
CA ILE A 6 19.85 11.90 -11.73
C ILE A 6 19.79 10.86 -10.59
N TYR A 7 19.68 11.32 -9.34
CA TYR A 7 19.52 10.43 -8.19
C TYR A 7 18.29 9.53 -8.33
N LEU A 8 17.12 10.10 -8.66
CA LEU A 8 15.87 9.34 -8.82
C LEU A 8 15.96 8.31 -9.95
N ILE A 9 16.62 8.64 -11.06
CA ILE A 9 16.86 7.67 -12.15
C ILE A 9 17.75 6.53 -11.65
N CYS A 10 18.87 6.84 -10.99
CA CYS A 10 19.80 5.83 -10.47
C CYS A 10 19.14 4.89 -9.47
N ILE A 11 18.40 5.42 -8.48
CA ILE A 11 17.77 4.59 -7.45
C ILE A 11 16.63 3.72 -8.01
N ASN A 12 15.91 4.21 -9.03
CA ASN A 12 14.87 3.42 -9.69
C ASN A 12 15.44 2.30 -10.55
N ILE A 13 16.53 2.54 -11.28
CA ILE A 13 17.25 1.48 -12.01
C ILE A 13 17.77 0.44 -11.02
N LEU A 14 18.41 0.88 -9.93
CA LEU A 14 18.92 -0.01 -8.89
C LEU A 14 17.81 -0.86 -8.27
N GLY A 15 16.68 -0.24 -7.91
CA GLY A 15 15.50 -0.92 -7.36
C GLY A 15 14.92 -1.95 -8.33
N ALA A 16 14.77 -1.59 -9.61
CA ALA A 16 14.27 -2.49 -10.64
C ALA A 16 15.17 -3.72 -10.84
N VAL A 17 16.49 -3.50 -10.94
CA VAL A 17 17.46 -4.58 -11.14
C VAL A 17 17.50 -5.51 -9.93
N LEU A 18 17.61 -4.95 -8.72
CA LEU A 18 17.71 -5.76 -7.51
C LEU A 18 16.42 -6.55 -7.24
N ASP A 19 15.25 -5.96 -7.46
CA ASP A 19 14.00 -6.69 -7.32
C ASP A 19 13.83 -7.77 -8.40
N GLY A 20 14.19 -7.47 -9.66
CA GLY A 20 14.16 -8.45 -10.75
C GLY A 20 15.07 -9.66 -10.49
N VAL A 21 16.31 -9.44 -10.05
CA VAL A 21 17.23 -10.51 -9.63
C VAL A 21 16.66 -11.29 -8.44
N THR A 22 16.06 -10.58 -7.48
CA THR A 22 15.42 -11.21 -6.33
C THR A 22 14.24 -12.07 -6.75
N ALA A 23 13.40 -11.61 -7.66
CA ALA A 23 12.25 -12.35 -8.18
C ALA A 23 12.68 -13.65 -8.86
N ALA A 24 13.76 -13.63 -9.65
CA ALA A 24 14.36 -14.82 -10.23
C ALA A 24 14.87 -15.81 -9.17
N LYS A 25 15.53 -15.29 -8.11
CA LYS A 25 16.09 -16.11 -7.02
C LYS A 25 15.05 -16.59 -6.01
N ARG A 26 13.90 -15.92 -5.90
CA ARG A 26 12.79 -16.25 -4.97
C ARG A 26 12.21 -17.64 -5.20
N ARG A 27 12.45 -18.24 -6.38
CA ARG A 27 12.12 -19.64 -6.68
C ARG A 27 12.98 -20.67 -5.93
N ARG A 28 14.13 -20.30 -5.36
CA ARG A 28 15.06 -21.22 -4.68
C ARG A 28 15.26 -20.97 -3.18
N THR A 29 15.23 -19.73 -2.70
CA THR A 29 15.49 -19.45 -1.26
C THR A 29 14.93 -18.08 -0.85
N SER A 30 14.32 -17.98 0.34
CA SER A 30 13.78 -16.72 0.88
C SER A 30 14.73 -16.09 1.89
N HIS A 31 15.57 -15.14 1.46
CA HIS A 31 16.45 -14.40 2.37
C HIS A 31 15.77 -13.15 2.91
N LYS A 32 15.51 -13.12 4.23
CA LYS A 32 14.88 -11.99 4.93
C LYS A 32 15.65 -10.67 4.75
N ALA A 33 16.98 -10.74 4.71
CA ALA A 33 17.85 -9.57 4.51
C ALA A 33 17.60 -8.85 3.18
N LEU A 34 17.34 -9.60 2.11
CA LEU A 34 17.09 -9.04 0.78
C LEU A 34 15.76 -8.28 0.73
N SER A 35 14.74 -8.75 1.44
CA SER A 35 13.46 -8.03 1.56
C SER A 35 13.60 -6.72 2.33
N VAL A 36 14.47 -6.68 3.35
CA VAL A 36 14.75 -5.44 4.10
C VAL A 36 15.50 -4.44 3.22
N LEU A 37 16.51 -4.89 2.48
CA LEU A 37 17.26 -4.04 1.55
C LEU A 37 16.34 -3.41 0.50
N LEU A 38 15.44 -4.21 -0.10
CA LEU A 38 14.45 -3.71 -1.05
C LEU A 38 13.47 -2.71 -0.42
N GLY A 39 13.12 -2.88 0.86
CA GLY A 39 12.33 -1.90 1.60
C GLY A 39 13.05 -0.55 1.76
N ILE A 40 14.35 -0.56 2.04
CA ILE A 40 15.17 0.65 2.14
C ILE A 40 15.25 1.37 0.79
N ILE A 41 15.48 0.62 -0.30
CA ILE A 41 15.52 1.18 -1.66
C ILE A 41 14.16 1.77 -2.04
N ALA A 42 13.06 1.10 -1.67
CA ALA A 42 11.72 1.63 -1.89
C ALA A 42 11.53 2.99 -1.22
N ILE A 43 11.89 3.14 0.07
CA ILE A 43 11.80 4.42 0.81
C ILE A 43 12.74 5.50 0.23
N ALA A 44 13.84 5.10 -0.39
CA ALA A 44 14.79 6.01 -1.01
C ALA A 44 14.31 6.57 -2.38
N GLY A 45 13.06 6.34 -2.79
CA GLY A 45 12.54 6.75 -4.10
C GLY A 45 12.69 5.71 -5.21
N GLY A 46 13.12 4.48 -4.89
CA GLY A 46 13.24 3.38 -5.86
C GLY A 46 11.94 2.59 -6.09
N ALA A 47 10.85 2.96 -5.42
CA ALA A 47 9.59 2.23 -5.48
C ALA A 47 8.97 2.15 -6.90
N PRO A 48 8.98 3.19 -7.74
CA PRO A 48 8.48 3.09 -9.13
C PRO A 48 9.20 2.01 -9.96
N GLY A 49 10.52 1.95 -9.91
CA GLY A 49 11.33 0.95 -10.62
C GLY A 49 11.05 -0.47 -10.14
N MET A 50 10.84 -0.65 -8.83
CA MET A 50 10.43 -1.95 -8.27
C MET A 50 9.04 -2.37 -8.74
N ILE A 51 8.09 -1.44 -8.88
CA ILE A 51 6.75 -1.76 -9.41
C ILE A 51 6.84 -2.23 -10.87
N ILE A 52 7.69 -1.60 -11.67
CA ILE A 52 7.97 -2.04 -13.04
C ILE A 52 8.54 -3.46 -13.03
N ALA A 53 9.50 -3.75 -12.13
CA ALA A 53 10.06 -5.10 -11.97
C ALA A 53 9.01 -6.14 -11.56
N PHE A 54 8.07 -5.81 -10.67
CA PHE A 54 6.94 -6.70 -10.34
C PHE A 54 6.10 -7.03 -11.58
N ALA A 55 5.77 -6.02 -12.40
CA ALA A 55 4.95 -6.22 -13.59
C ALA A 55 5.65 -7.08 -14.65
N LEU A 56 6.98 -6.95 -14.78
CA LEU A 56 7.77 -7.67 -15.78
C LEU A 56 8.17 -9.08 -15.32
N CYS A 57 8.75 -9.21 -14.13
CA CYS A 57 9.44 -10.43 -13.68
C CYS A 57 8.61 -11.28 -12.71
N ASP A 58 7.70 -10.67 -11.95
CA ASP A 58 6.93 -11.35 -10.90
C ASP A 58 5.42 -11.05 -11.06
N ARG A 59 4.81 -11.58 -12.12
CA ARG A 59 3.38 -11.30 -12.41
C ARG A 59 2.42 -11.90 -11.39
N THR A 60 2.86 -12.89 -10.60
CA THR A 60 1.98 -13.64 -9.70
C THR A 60 2.13 -13.21 -8.24
N ALA A 61 1.04 -12.71 -7.66
CA ALA A 61 0.99 -12.31 -6.26
C ALA A 61 0.95 -13.55 -5.35
N SER A 62 2.10 -13.91 -4.78
CA SER A 62 2.28 -15.05 -3.90
C SER A 62 2.40 -14.60 -2.43
N LYS A 63 2.20 -15.52 -1.48
CA LYS A 63 2.24 -15.17 -0.05
C LYS A 63 3.60 -14.64 0.42
N THR A 64 4.70 -15.02 -0.25
CA THR A 64 6.07 -14.62 0.10
C THR A 64 6.43 -13.24 -0.43
N ASN A 65 5.86 -12.82 -1.56
CA ASN A 65 6.12 -11.51 -2.16
C ASN A 65 5.06 -10.44 -1.83
N MET A 66 3.90 -10.84 -1.28
CA MET A 66 2.78 -9.94 -1.02
C MET A 66 3.15 -8.76 -0.11
N MET A 67 3.89 -8.99 0.97
CA MET A 67 4.27 -7.91 1.90
C MET A 67 5.10 -6.84 1.19
N LEU A 68 6.12 -7.26 0.42
CA LEU A 68 6.98 -6.32 -0.30
C LEU A 68 6.17 -5.54 -1.34
N ARG A 69 5.27 -6.18 -2.08
CA ARG A 69 4.39 -5.49 -3.04
C ARG A 69 3.52 -4.43 -2.37
N VAL A 70 2.82 -4.79 -1.30
CA VAL A 70 1.97 -3.85 -0.57
C VAL A 70 2.79 -2.68 -0.05
N PHE A 71 3.94 -2.96 0.53
CA PHE A 71 4.85 -1.95 1.04
C PHE A 71 5.32 -0.99 -0.06
N THR A 72 5.88 -1.53 -1.16
CA THR A 72 6.38 -0.74 -2.28
C THR A 72 5.27 0.10 -2.93
N VAL A 73 4.05 -0.45 -3.09
CA VAL A 73 2.92 0.31 -3.63
C VAL A 73 2.52 1.46 -2.68
N CYS A 74 2.41 1.21 -1.38
CA CYS A 74 2.08 2.27 -0.41
C CYS A 74 3.14 3.37 -0.41
N VAL A 75 4.42 3.00 -0.38
CA VAL A 75 5.53 3.95 -0.39
C VAL A 75 5.55 4.77 -1.68
N CYS A 76 5.40 4.14 -2.85
CA CYS A 76 5.33 4.84 -4.13
C CYS A 76 4.20 5.88 -4.16
N VAL A 77 3.01 5.50 -3.67
CA VAL A 77 1.87 6.42 -3.61
C VAL A 77 2.14 7.60 -2.67
N ILE A 78 2.74 7.35 -1.51
CA ILE A 78 3.14 8.41 -0.57
C ILE A 78 4.18 9.34 -1.21
N GLU A 79 5.25 8.79 -1.80
CA GLU A 79 6.31 9.56 -2.45
C GLU A 79 5.76 10.45 -3.56
N LEU A 80 4.90 9.90 -4.43
CA LEU A 80 4.26 10.66 -5.50
C LEU A 80 3.35 11.76 -4.95
N ALA A 81 2.54 11.47 -3.94
CA ALA A 81 1.65 12.45 -3.32
C ALA A 81 2.43 13.61 -2.68
N VAL A 82 3.48 13.28 -1.92
CA VAL A 82 4.35 14.27 -1.29
C VAL A 82 5.08 15.09 -2.36
N PHE A 83 5.63 14.44 -3.39
CA PHE A 83 6.30 15.14 -4.50
C PHE A 83 5.34 16.09 -5.25
N MET A 84 4.11 15.65 -5.52
CA MET A 84 3.08 16.48 -6.13
C MET A 84 2.75 17.69 -5.26
N THR A 85 2.52 17.50 -3.96
CA THR A 85 2.28 18.62 -3.04
C THR A 85 3.46 19.57 -2.97
N TRP A 86 4.69 19.07 -2.95
CA TRP A 86 5.87 19.93 -2.93
C TRP A 86 5.96 20.82 -4.17
N LYS A 87 5.57 20.29 -5.34
CA LYS A 87 5.73 20.98 -6.63
C LYS A 87 4.55 21.87 -7.03
N LEU A 88 3.33 21.46 -6.73
CA LEU A 88 2.09 22.09 -7.23
C LEU A 88 1.39 22.98 -6.20
N ARG A 89 1.82 22.96 -4.94
CA ARG A 89 1.13 23.66 -3.85
C ARG A 89 1.17 25.18 -4.00
N PRO A 90 0.04 25.88 -3.77
CA PRO A 90 0.01 27.34 -3.70
C PRO A 90 0.80 27.86 -2.50
N VAL A 91 1.42 29.04 -2.64
CA VAL A 91 2.23 29.65 -1.58
C VAL A 91 1.35 29.99 -0.37
N GLY A 92 1.41 29.18 0.67
CA GLY A 92 0.58 29.32 1.88
C GLY A 92 1.10 28.55 3.09
N LYS A 93 0.34 28.50 4.19
CA LYS A 93 0.67 27.74 5.43
C LYS A 93 0.21 26.29 5.34
N TRP A 94 0.99 25.38 5.93
CA TRP A 94 0.65 23.96 5.95
C TRP A 94 -0.62 23.73 6.77
N SER A 95 -1.57 23.01 6.19
CA SER A 95 -2.74 22.50 6.91
C SER A 95 -2.57 21.01 7.15
N PHE A 96 -2.65 20.59 8.40
CA PHE A 96 -2.69 19.17 8.78
C PHE A 96 -4.13 18.70 9.04
N ALA A 97 -5.12 19.56 8.79
CA ALA A 97 -6.53 19.29 8.99
C ALA A 97 -7.08 18.46 7.84
N PHE A 98 -6.63 17.21 7.71
CA PHE A 98 -7.15 16.27 6.71
C PHE A 98 -8.67 16.03 6.86
N TRP A 99 -9.22 16.34 8.05
CA TRP A 99 -10.65 16.29 8.33
C TRP A 99 -11.46 17.30 7.52
N ASP A 100 -10.84 18.37 7.04
CA ASP A 100 -11.50 19.40 6.23
C ASP A 100 -12.08 18.81 4.94
N VAL A 101 -11.42 17.81 4.35
CA VAL A 101 -11.95 17.05 3.19
C VAL A 101 -13.32 16.45 3.50
N PHE A 102 -13.51 15.92 4.71
CA PHE A 102 -14.78 15.31 5.10
C PHE A 102 -15.85 16.34 5.42
N VAL A 103 -15.46 17.53 5.88
CA VAL A 103 -16.37 18.64 6.18
C VAL A 103 -16.84 19.29 4.88
N GLU A 104 -15.91 19.58 3.98
CA GLU A 104 -16.16 20.19 2.68
C GLU A 104 -16.90 19.23 1.75
N TYR A 105 -16.38 18.01 1.61
CA TYR A 105 -16.94 16.98 0.74
C TYR A 105 -17.65 15.90 1.55
N ARG A 106 -18.83 16.22 2.08
CA ARG A 106 -19.61 15.32 2.96
C ARG A 106 -19.87 13.92 2.37
N TRP A 107 -19.89 13.79 1.04
CA TRP A 107 -20.05 12.52 0.33
C TRP A 107 -18.87 11.55 0.56
N THR A 108 -17.68 12.05 0.85
CA THR A 108 -16.48 11.24 1.13
C THR A 108 -16.62 10.41 2.39
N LEU A 109 -17.31 10.92 3.43
CA LEU A 109 -17.62 10.16 4.65
C LEU A 109 -18.51 8.95 4.35
N TRP A 110 -19.58 9.17 3.57
CA TRP A 110 -20.49 8.11 3.17
C TRP A 110 -19.80 7.05 2.32
N PHE A 111 -18.91 7.48 1.42
CA PHE A 111 -18.08 6.58 0.63
C PHE A 111 -17.16 5.72 1.51
N VAL A 112 -16.37 6.33 2.41
CA VAL A 112 -15.46 5.61 3.30
C VAL A 112 -16.22 4.66 4.23
N ALA A 113 -17.37 5.08 4.74
CA ALA A 113 -18.24 4.25 5.57
C ALA A 113 -18.76 3.04 4.79
N ALA A 114 -19.31 3.24 3.58
CA ALA A 114 -19.83 2.17 2.74
C ALA A 114 -18.73 1.15 2.38
N VAL A 115 -17.57 1.62 1.90
CA VAL A 115 -16.45 0.74 1.54
C VAL A 115 -15.91 0.00 2.76
N SER A 116 -15.87 0.65 3.93
CA SER A 116 -15.46 0.01 5.19
C SER A 116 -16.44 -1.10 5.60
N VAL A 117 -17.75 -0.89 5.51
CA VAL A 117 -18.76 -1.91 5.82
C VAL A 117 -18.63 -3.10 4.87
N VAL A 118 -18.53 -2.85 3.56
CA VAL A 118 -18.35 -3.92 2.56
C VAL A 118 -17.07 -4.71 2.84
N THR A 119 -15.97 -4.02 3.15
CA THR A 119 -14.69 -4.66 3.45
C THR A 119 -14.76 -5.51 4.73
N PHE A 120 -15.40 -4.99 5.78
CA PHE A 120 -15.64 -5.74 7.01
C PHE A 120 -16.42 -7.03 6.76
N VAL A 121 -17.51 -6.95 6.00
CA VAL A 121 -18.32 -8.12 5.61
C VAL A 121 -17.49 -9.12 4.81
N MET A 122 -16.66 -8.67 3.87
CA MET A 122 -15.75 -9.56 3.13
C MET A 122 -14.78 -10.32 4.02
N PHE A 123 -14.21 -9.68 5.06
CA PHE A 123 -13.38 -10.37 6.04
C PHE A 123 -14.17 -11.42 6.84
N GLY A 124 -15.43 -11.13 7.18
CA GLY A 124 -16.33 -12.07 7.83
C GLY A 124 -16.66 -13.28 6.95
N ILE A 125 -17.00 -13.04 5.68
CA ILE A 125 -17.26 -14.09 4.68
C ILE A 125 -16.01 -14.96 4.50
N ASP A 126 -14.82 -14.37 4.43
CA ASP A 126 -13.57 -15.12 4.30
C ASP A 126 -13.33 -16.04 5.51
N LYS A 127 -13.61 -15.58 6.73
CA LYS A 127 -13.54 -16.45 7.93
C LYS A 127 -14.58 -17.56 7.87
N TYR A 128 -15.83 -17.25 7.55
CA TYR A 128 -16.90 -18.24 7.48
C TYR A 128 -16.59 -19.34 6.45
N ARG A 129 -16.12 -18.97 5.26
CA ARG A 129 -15.68 -19.92 4.23
C ARG A 129 -14.47 -20.74 4.68
N ALA A 130 -13.54 -20.15 5.44
CA ALA A 130 -12.41 -20.88 6.00
C ALA A 130 -12.82 -21.96 7.01
N VAL A 131 -13.88 -21.71 7.79
CA VAL A 131 -14.45 -22.70 8.74
C VAL A 131 -15.22 -23.80 7.99
N LYS A 132 -16.02 -23.44 6.98
CA LYS A 132 -16.81 -24.40 6.18
C LYS A 132 -16.02 -25.17 5.12
N GLY A 133 -14.70 -24.98 5.03
CA GLY A 133 -13.86 -25.61 4.02
C GLY A 133 -14.12 -25.13 2.57
N GLY A 134 -14.83 -24.01 2.40
CA GLY A 134 -15.15 -23.47 1.09
C GLY A 134 -14.01 -22.66 0.45
N TYR A 135 -14.25 -22.18 -0.78
CA TYR A 135 -13.29 -21.34 -1.52
C TYR A 135 -12.96 -20.04 -0.77
N ARG A 136 -11.69 -19.85 -0.44
CA ARG A 136 -11.18 -18.65 0.26
C ARG A 136 -11.09 -17.45 -0.69
N ILE A 137 -11.29 -16.25 -0.14
CA ILE A 137 -11.16 -15.02 -0.92
C ILE A 137 -9.66 -14.76 -1.18
N PRO A 138 -9.26 -14.44 -2.43
CA PRO A 138 -7.88 -14.14 -2.74
C PRO A 138 -7.33 -13.00 -1.87
N ILE A 139 -6.07 -13.14 -1.46
CA ILE A 139 -5.39 -12.13 -0.61
C ILE A 139 -5.36 -10.75 -1.30
N ALA A 140 -5.15 -10.74 -2.62
CA ALA A 140 -5.12 -9.53 -3.43
C ALA A 140 -6.46 -8.78 -3.40
N VAL A 141 -7.60 -9.48 -3.35
CA VAL A 141 -8.92 -8.86 -3.28
C VAL A 141 -9.13 -8.18 -1.93
N LEU A 142 -8.82 -8.87 -0.82
CA LEU A 142 -8.96 -8.31 0.52
C LEU A 142 -8.07 -7.09 0.75
N LEU A 143 -6.81 -7.14 0.28
CA LEU A 143 -5.92 -5.99 0.34
C LEU A 143 -6.34 -4.88 -0.62
N GLY A 144 -6.83 -5.21 -1.81
CA GLY A 144 -7.37 -4.25 -2.77
C GLY A 144 -8.55 -3.46 -2.21
N MET A 145 -9.47 -4.14 -1.50
CA MET A 145 -10.58 -3.47 -0.81
C MET A 145 -10.08 -2.54 0.32
N ALA A 146 -9.04 -2.94 1.05
CA ALA A 146 -8.41 -2.05 2.02
C ALA A 146 -7.80 -0.81 1.34
N PHE A 147 -7.13 -0.97 0.20
CA PHE A 147 -6.57 0.12 -0.61
C PHE A 147 -7.64 1.08 -1.13
N ALA A 148 -8.80 0.57 -1.55
CA ALA A 148 -9.90 1.37 -2.10
C ALA A 148 -10.63 2.27 -1.08
N GLY A 149 -10.20 2.28 0.19
CA GLY A 149 -10.82 3.07 1.28
C GLY A 149 -11.41 2.22 2.40
N GLY A 150 -11.32 0.89 2.30
CA GLY A 150 -11.85 -0.05 3.29
C GLY A 150 -10.90 -0.43 4.41
N SER A 151 -9.77 0.26 4.57
CA SER A 151 -8.70 -0.10 5.52
C SER A 151 -9.21 -0.17 6.96
N ILE A 152 -10.09 0.75 7.37
CA ILE A 152 -10.74 0.75 8.69
C ILE A 152 -11.60 -0.50 8.87
N GLY A 153 -12.46 -0.80 7.89
CA GLY A 153 -13.28 -2.01 7.88
C GLY A 153 -12.46 -3.30 7.90
N ALA A 154 -11.32 -3.32 7.20
CA ALA A 154 -10.38 -4.44 7.21
C ALA A 154 -9.75 -4.64 8.60
N LEU A 155 -9.29 -3.57 9.27
CA LEU A 155 -8.73 -3.65 10.62
C LEU A 155 -9.76 -4.17 11.62
N LEU A 156 -10.98 -3.61 11.58
CA LEU A 156 -12.08 -4.07 12.43
C LEU A 156 -12.39 -5.55 12.16
N GLY A 157 -12.46 -5.94 10.89
CA GLY A 157 -12.70 -7.33 10.50
C GLY A 157 -11.61 -8.27 11.04
N MET A 158 -10.33 -7.88 10.94
CA MET A 158 -9.22 -8.67 11.47
C MET A 158 -9.32 -8.88 12.98
N VAL A 159 -9.62 -7.82 13.74
CA VAL A 159 -9.69 -7.86 15.20
C VAL A 159 -10.93 -8.63 15.68
N VAL A 160 -12.12 -8.28 15.17
CA VAL A 160 -13.39 -8.90 15.57
C VAL A 160 -13.42 -10.38 15.21
N PHE A 161 -13.01 -10.73 13.99
CA PHE A 161 -13.01 -12.11 13.56
C PHE A 161 -11.77 -12.88 14.03
N ARG A 162 -10.80 -12.23 14.68
CA ARG A 162 -9.50 -12.79 15.04
C ARG A 162 -8.84 -13.55 13.89
N HIS A 163 -9.04 -13.04 12.66
CA HIS A 163 -8.67 -13.70 11.43
C HIS A 163 -7.51 -12.96 10.78
N LYS A 164 -6.49 -13.69 10.31
CA LYS A 164 -5.32 -13.14 9.62
C LYS A 164 -4.45 -12.13 10.41
N ILE A 165 -4.61 -12.05 11.73
CA ILE A 165 -3.81 -11.18 12.62
C ILE A 165 -2.30 -11.49 12.59
N ARG A 166 -1.91 -12.77 12.44
CA ARG A 166 -0.48 -13.17 12.45
C ARG A 166 0.22 -13.11 11.09
N LYS A 167 -0.48 -12.65 10.03
CA LYS A 167 0.09 -12.60 8.68
C LYS A 167 0.61 -11.20 8.43
N ASN A 168 1.93 -11.06 8.30
CA ASN A 168 2.59 -9.75 8.20
C ASN A 168 2.02 -8.82 7.11
N TYR A 169 1.66 -9.35 5.94
CA TYR A 169 1.04 -8.56 4.86
C TYR A 169 -0.37 -8.06 5.19
N PHE A 170 -1.05 -8.63 6.19
CA PHE A 170 -2.29 -8.09 6.75
C PHE A 170 -2.01 -7.22 7.98
N SER A 171 -1.22 -7.72 8.93
CA SER A 171 -0.98 -7.05 10.22
C SER A 171 -0.15 -5.77 10.11
N VAL A 172 0.75 -5.69 9.13
CA VAL A 172 1.52 -4.48 8.82
C VAL A 172 0.96 -3.81 7.58
N GLY A 173 0.54 -4.59 6.57
CA GLY A 173 0.05 -4.04 5.31
C GLY A 173 -1.24 -3.22 5.45
N VAL A 174 -2.24 -3.67 6.22
CA VAL A 174 -3.50 -2.92 6.38
C VAL A 174 -3.28 -1.61 7.16
N PRO A 175 -2.54 -1.58 8.28
CA PRO A 175 -2.18 -0.31 8.92
C PRO A 175 -1.37 0.62 8.01
N LEU A 176 -0.43 0.09 7.22
CA LEU A 176 0.34 0.90 6.27
C LEU A 176 -0.55 1.54 5.20
N ILE A 177 -1.55 0.80 4.68
CA ILE A 177 -2.54 1.33 3.75
C ILE A 177 -3.36 2.45 4.38
N LEU A 178 -3.76 2.30 5.66
CA LEU A 178 -4.47 3.36 6.39
C LEU A 178 -3.59 4.62 6.51
N VAL A 179 -2.32 4.47 6.90
CA VAL A 179 -1.38 5.59 6.99
C VAL A 179 -1.23 6.28 5.63
N MET A 180 -1.05 5.50 4.56
CA MET A 180 -0.99 6.03 3.19
C MET A 180 -2.26 6.83 2.83
N GLN A 181 -3.45 6.35 3.18
CA GLN A 181 -4.71 7.08 2.96
C GLN A 181 -4.77 8.40 3.72
N VAL A 182 -4.32 8.44 4.97
CA VAL A 182 -4.26 9.68 5.77
C VAL A 182 -3.28 10.67 5.14
N VAL A 183 -2.09 10.22 4.72
CA VAL A 183 -1.10 11.07 4.04
C VAL A 183 -1.67 11.63 2.74
N LEU A 184 -2.39 10.81 1.96
CA LEU A 184 -3.05 11.29 0.74
C LEU A 184 -4.07 12.39 1.03
N LEU A 185 -4.91 12.23 2.07
CA LEU A 185 -5.88 13.26 2.46
C LEU A 185 -5.17 14.55 2.90
N MET A 186 -4.10 14.45 3.68
CA MET A 186 -3.28 15.61 4.04
C MET A 186 -2.71 16.29 2.80
N CYS A 187 -2.21 15.52 1.83
CA CYS A 187 -1.69 16.06 0.59
C CYS A 187 -2.77 16.81 -0.21
N VAL A 188 -3.96 16.23 -0.33
CA VAL A 188 -5.10 16.86 -1.02
C VAL A 188 -5.49 18.19 -0.38
N VAL A 189 -5.60 18.27 0.95
CA VAL A 189 -5.91 19.54 1.65
C VAL A 189 -4.88 20.62 1.41
N ASN A 190 -3.61 20.27 1.19
CA ASN A 190 -2.56 21.25 0.91
C ASN A 190 -2.45 21.62 -0.58
N LEU A 191 -3.21 20.96 -1.46
CA LEU A 191 -3.29 21.24 -2.89
C LEU A 191 -4.53 22.05 -3.28
N LEU A 192 -5.60 21.92 -2.48
CA LEU A 192 -6.79 22.76 -2.55
C LEU A 192 -6.49 24.17 -2.00
#